data_AF-A0A848VGX4-F1
#
_entry.id   AF-A0A848VGX4-F1
#
_cell.length_a   1.000
_cell.length_b   1.000
_cell.length_c   1.000
_cell.angle_alpha   90.00
_cell.angle_beta   90.00
_cell.angle_gamma   90.00
#
_symmetry.space_group_name_H-M   'P 1'
#
loop_
_entity.id
_entity.type
_entity.pdbx_description
1 polymer ?
#
loop_
_entity_poly.entity_id
_entity_poly.type
_entity_poly.pdbx_seq_one_letter_code
_entity_poly.pdbx_strand_id
1 'polypeptide(L)'
;VNLTLRAEATDNAEAFSSSAHDITDRARTLASATWSPNDWDSVGEAGSDQLTPDLSALIQEVVSRPGWSAGNSLAFIINGSGERTAEAHDGESSKAPLLRVTWQ
;
A
#
# COMPACT_ATOMS: atom_id res chain seq x y z
N VAL A 1 -4.49 13.74 -9.86
CA VAL A 1 -4.41 12.90 -8.63
C VAL A 1 -3.07 13.11 -7.98
N ASN A 2 -3.01 13.25 -6.65
CA ASN A 2 -1.76 13.27 -5.90
C ASN A 2 -1.94 12.45 -4.63
N LEU A 3 -1.15 11.39 -4.51
CA LEU A 3 -1.23 10.38 -3.46
C LEU A 3 0.09 10.32 -2.70
N THR A 4 -0.02 10.14 -1.39
CA THR A 4 1.08 9.83 -0.49
C THR A 4 0.89 8.41 0.02
N LEU A 5 1.87 7.56 -0.24
CA LEU A 5 1.92 6.19 0.19
C LEU A 5 2.84 6.09 1.41
N ARG A 6 2.38 5.39 2.44
CA ARG A 6 3.16 5.00 3.63
C ARG A 6 2.83 3.56 3.98
N ALA A 7 3.69 2.89 4.73
CA ALA A 7 3.33 1.64 5.39
C ALA A 7 2.87 1.93 6.83
N GLU A 8 2.12 1.01 7.42
CA GLU A 8 1.82 1.03 8.85
C GLU A 8 3.09 0.72 9.66
N ALA A 9 3.42 1.56 10.64
CA ALA A 9 4.61 1.42 11.46
C ALA A 9 4.37 0.49 12.66
N THR A 10 4.06 -0.78 12.37
CA THR A 10 3.85 -1.85 13.36
C THR A 10 4.64 -3.10 12.98
N ASP A 11 4.92 -3.97 13.95
CA ASP A 11 5.66 -5.21 13.71
C ASP A 11 4.83 -6.26 12.95
N ASN A 12 3.52 -6.28 13.18
CA ASN A 12 2.54 -7.14 12.52
C ASN A 12 1.24 -6.35 12.36
N ALA A 13 0.84 -6.06 11.12
CA ALA A 13 -0.38 -5.30 10.86
C ALA A 13 -1.63 -6.15 11.16
N GLU A 14 -2.47 -5.65 12.06
CA GLU A 14 -3.76 -6.28 12.37
C GLU A 14 -4.75 -6.06 11.23
N ALA A 15 -5.71 -6.98 11.08
CA ALA A 15 -6.78 -6.84 10.11
C ALA A 15 -7.57 -5.53 10.33
N PHE A 16 -8.02 -4.90 9.25
CA PHE A 16 -8.92 -3.75 9.34
C PHE A 16 -10.29 -4.20 9.87
N SER A 17 -10.91 -3.31 10.65
CA SER A 17 -12.18 -3.48 11.35
C SER A 17 -13.12 -2.32 11.01
N SER A 18 -14.36 -2.41 11.47
CA SER A 18 -15.35 -1.33 11.34
C SER A 18 -15.22 -0.24 12.43
N SER A 19 -14.16 -0.26 13.23
CA SER A 19 -13.93 0.75 14.27
C SER A 19 -13.70 2.12 13.64
N ALA A 20 -14.25 3.17 14.27
CA ALA A 20 -14.03 4.52 13.78
C ALA A 20 -12.53 4.82 13.73
N HIS A 21 -12.07 5.42 12.63
CA HIS A 21 -10.69 5.87 12.42
C HIS A 21 -9.62 4.76 12.34
N ASP A 22 -9.99 3.49 12.15
CA ASP A 22 -9.03 2.36 12.08
C ASP A 22 -7.88 2.60 11.07
N ILE A 23 -8.16 3.24 9.93
CA ILE A 23 -7.13 3.59 8.95
C ILE A 23 -6.35 4.86 9.35
N THR A 24 -7.03 5.87 9.89
CA THR A 24 -6.43 7.18 10.13
C THR A 24 -5.54 7.21 11.37
N ASP A 25 -5.88 6.43 12.39
CA ASP A 25 -5.19 6.39 13.68
C ASP A 25 -3.96 5.45 13.68
N ARG A 26 -3.85 4.56 12.70
CA ARG A 26 -2.67 3.71 12.52
C ARG A 26 -1.41 4.55 12.33
N ALA A 27 -0.39 4.26 13.15
CA ALA A 27 0.93 4.86 13.03
C ALA A 27 1.53 4.52 11.66
N ARG A 28 2.25 5.48 11.07
CA ARG A 28 2.81 5.34 9.72
C ARG A 28 4.32 5.44 9.75
N THR A 29 4.97 4.82 8.77
CA THR A 29 6.40 4.99 8.49
C THR A 29 6.76 6.47 8.33
N LEU A 30 7.99 6.84 8.68
CA LEU A 30 8.54 8.16 8.39
C LEU A 30 8.79 8.32 6.90
N ALA A 31 9.34 7.28 6.26
CA ALA A 31 9.42 7.16 4.82
C ALA A 31 8.03 7.20 4.17
N SER A 32 7.97 7.90 3.03
CA SER A 32 6.78 7.98 2.18
C SER A 32 7.18 8.06 0.72
N ALA A 33 6.31 7.57 -0.16
CA ALA A 33 6.42 7.75 -1.59
C ALA A 33 5.27 8.62 -2.11
N THR A 34 5.56 9.57 -2.99
CA THR A 34 4.54 10.37 -3.66
C THR A 34 4.22 9.73 -5.01
N TRP A 35 2.94 9.55 -5.30
CA TRP A 35 2.46 8.96 -6.54
C TRP A 35 1.37 9.83 -7.16
N SER A 36 1.58 10.20 -8.42
CA SER A 36 0.63 10.96 -9.23
C SER A 36 0.40 10.21 -10.54
N PRO A 37 -0.37 9.11 -10.54
CA PRO A 37 -0.61 8.33 -11.75
C PRO A 37 -1.43 9.15 -12.76
N ASN A 38 -1.25 8.84 -14.05
CA ASN A 38 -2.14 9.31 -15.11
C ASN A 38 -3.56 8.77 -14.89
N ASP A 39 -4.49 9.20 -15.73
CA ASP A 39 -5.86 8.70 -15.70
C ASP A 39 -5.92 7.22 -16.07
N TRP A 40 -6.88 6.50 -15.47
CA TRP A 40 -7.10 5.08 -15.73
C TRP A 40 -8.30 4.99 -16.66
N ASP A 41 -8.00 4.85 -17.95
CA ASP A 41 -9.01 4.98 -19.01
C ASP A 41 -9.80 3.68 -19.23
N SER A 42 -9.26 2.52 -18.83
CA SER A 42 -9.96 1.24 -18.92
C SER A 42 -10.00 0.46 -17.61
N VAL A 43 -11.15 -0.16 -17.34
CA VAL A 43 -11.36 -1.02 -16.17
C VAL A 43 -10.48 -2.27 -16.27
N GLY A 44 -9.73 -2.55 -15.21
CA GLY A 44 -8.87 -3.74 -15.11
C GLY A 44 -7.50 -3.61 -15.79
N GLU A 45 -7.11 -2.41 -16.21
CA GLU A 45 -5.74 -2.15 -16.66
C GLU A 45 -4.72 -2.38 -15.53
N ALA A 46 -3.58 -2.99 -15.87
CA ALA A 46 -2.47 -3.26 -14.98
C ALA A 46 -1.14 -2.93 -15.68
N GLY A 47 -1.00 -1.68 -16.10
CA GLY A 47 0.15 -1.16 -16.83
C GLY A 47 1.02 -0.19 -16.01
N SER A 48 1.78 0.65 -16.71
CA SER A 48 2.66 1.65 -16.10
C SER A 48 1.89 2.70 -15.28
N ASP A 49 0.65 3.02 -15.67
CA ASP A 49 -0.15 4.03 -14.98
C ASP A 49 -0.76 3.51 -13.66
N GLN A 50 -0.81 2.20 -13.46
CA GLN A 50 -1.20 1.54 -12.21
C GLN A 50 0.01 1.17 -11.35
N LEU A 51 1.23 1.31 -11.87
CA LEU A 51 2.46 0.98 -11.15
C LEU A 51 2.82 2.10 -10.16
N THR A 52 3.03 1.72 -8.91
CA THR A 52 3.53 2.65 -7.88
C THR A 52 5.01 2.99 -8.12
N PRO A 53 5.51 4.09 -7.56
CA PRO A 53 6.95 4.28 -7.39
C PRO A 53 7.54 3.17 -6.51
N ASP A 54 8.87 3.16 -6.37
CA ASP A 54 9.53 2.24 -5.46
C ASP A 54 9.05 2.44 -4.01
N LEU A 55 8.62 1.35 -3.38
CA LEU A 55 8.12 1.30 -2.01
C LEU A 55 9.16 0.71 -1.04
N SER A 56 10.37 0.39 -1.51
CA SER A 56 11.41 -0.30 -0.74
C SER A 56 11.69 0.40 0.60
N ALA A 57 11.80 1.73 0.63
CA ALA A 57 12.08 2.49 1.85
C ALA A 57 10.97 2.35 2.91
N LEU A 58 9.70 2.30 2.49
CA LEU A 58 8.55 2.16 3.39
C LEU A 58 8.55 0.75 4.00
N ILE A 59 8.78 -0.27 3.17
CA ILE A 59 8.87 -1.67 3.61
C ILE A 59 10.08 -1.84 4.53
N GLN A 60 11.23 -1.25 4.17
CA GLN A 60 12.47 -1.38 4.93
C GLN A 60 12.31 -0.87 6.36
N GLU A 61 11.62 0.26 6.56
CA GLU A 61 11.33 0.76 7.91
C GLU A 61 10.54 -0.23 8.76
N VAL A 62 9.58 -0.97 8.18
CA VAL A 62 8.77 -1.95 8.90
C VAL A 62 9.56 -3.22 9.19
N VAL A 63 10.26 -3.78 8.20
CA VAL A 63 11.00 -5.03 8.37
C VAL A 63 12.29 -4.87 9.19
N SER A 64 12.76 -3.64 9.38
CA SER A 64 13.90 -3.33 10.26
C SER A 64 13.50 -3.20 11.73
N ARG A 65 12.20 -3.25 12.04
CA ARG A 65 11.71 -3.14 13.41
C ARG A 65 12.12 -4.39 14.21
N PRO A 66 12.49 -4.24 15.49
CA PRO A 66 13.01 -5.35 16.29
C PRO A 66 12.01 -6.50 16.50
N GLY A 67 10.70 -6.23 16.42
CA GLY A 67 9.65 -7.23 16.55
C GLY A 67 9.19 -7.85 15.24
N TRP A 68 9.73 -7.40 14.09
CA TRP A 68 9.37 -7.98 12.79
C TRP A 68 9.85 -9.44 12.69
N SER A 69 8.98 -10.31 12.19
CA SER A 69 9.30 -11.70 11.90
C SER A 69 8.67 -12.15 10.57
N ALA A 70 9.27 -13.18 9.95
CA ALA A 70 8.73 -13.73 8.72
C ALA A 70 7.31 -14.29 8.95
N GLY A 71 6.38 -13.94 8.07
CA GLY A 71 4.96 -14.28 8.23
C GLY A 71 4.12 -13.15 8.85
N ASN A 72 4.74 -12.10 9.39
CA ASN A 72 4.01 -10.91 9.81
C ASN A 72 3.40 -10.18 8.61
N SER A 73 2.27 -9.53 8.87
CA SER A 73 1.50 -8.77 7.89
C SER A 73 2.06 -7.36 7.72
N LEU A 74 2.04 -6.87 6.48
CA LEU A 74 2.26 -5.47 6.12
C LEU A 74 0.93 -4.83 5.73
N ALA A 75 0.77 -3.56 6.05
CA ALA A 75 -0.31 -2.73 5.54
C ALA A 75 0.25 -1.46 4.89
N PHE A 76 -0.30 -1.10 3.73
CA PHE A 76 -0.04 0.19 3.10
C PHE A 76 -1.23 1.12 3.30
N ILE A 77 -0.95 2.39 3.56
CA ILE A 77 -1.94 3.44 3.74
C ILE A 77 -1.68 4.49 2.65
N ILE A 78 -2.69 4.71 1.81
CA ILE A 78 -2.67 5.68 0.72
C ILE A 78 -3.59 6.83 1.09
N ASN A 79 -3.08 8.05 1.10
CA ASN A 79 -3.86 9.27 1.35
C ASN A 79 -3.60 10.28 0.24
N GLY A 80 -4.61 11.07 -0.13
CA GLY A 80 -4.43 12.09 -1.14
C GLY A 80 -5.73 12.63 -1.70
N SER A 81 -5.68 13.13 -2.93
CA SER A 81 -6.82 13.70 -3.63
C SER A 81 -7.06 13.08 -5.01
N GLY A 82 -8.33 13.10 -5.42
CA GLY A 82 -8.87 12.47 -6.62
C GLY A 82 -9.15 10.98 -6.42
N GLU A 83 -9.50 10.29 -7.50
CA GLU A 83 -10.02 8.92 -7.46
C GLU A 83 -9.28 8.01 -8.45
N ARG A 84 -8.93 6.80 -7.97
CA ARG A 84 -8.40 5.68 -8.75
C ARG A 84 -9.00 4.40 -8.17
N THR A 85 -9.61 3.57 -9.02
CA THR A 85 -10.39 2.41 -8.58
C THR A 85 -9.68 1.13 -9.00
N ALA A 86 -9.09 0.44 -8.04
CA ALA A 86 -8.42 -0.85 -8.23
C ALA A 86 -9.34 -2.00 -7.81
N GLU A 87 -9.13 -3.18 -8.38
CA GLU A 87 -9.91 -4.38 -8.04
C GLU A 87 -9.45 -4.96 -6.70
N ALA A 88 -10.40 -5.38 -5.85
CA ALA A 88 -10.08 -5.98 -4.57
C ALA A 88 -9.79 -7.48 -4.74
N HIS A 89 -8.94 -8.04 -3.89
CA HIS A 89 -8.68 -9.49 -3.89
C HIS A 89 -9.96 -10.32 -3.70
N ASP A 90 -10.86 -9.87 -2.81
CA ASP A 90 -12.12 -10.56 -2.52
C ASP A 90 -13.20 -10.32 -3.60
N GLY A 91 -12.99 -9.35 -4.51
CA GLY A 91 -13.84 -9.12 -5.68
C GLY A 91 -13.42 -10.02 -6.84
N GLU A 92 -12.22 -9.80 -7.38
CA GLU A 92 -11.62 -10.65 -8.42
C GLU A 92 -10.11 -10.81 -8.20
N SER A 93 -9.72 -11.85 -7.45
CA SER A 93 -8.33 -12.12 -7.06
C SER A 93 -7.30 -12.09 -8.20
N SER A 94 -7.67 -12.51 -9.42
CA SER A 94 -6.77 -12.49 -10.58
C SER A 94 -6.47 -11.09 -11.12
N LYS A 95 -7.22 -10.07 -10.69
CA LYS A 95 -7.04 -8.66 -11.08
C LYS A 95 -6.60 -7.77 -9.91
N ALA A 96 -6.44 -8.34 -8.72
CA ALA A 96 -6.03 -7.61 -7.54
C ALA A 96 -4.59 -7.08 -7.66
N PRO A 97 -4.27 -5.98 -6.95
CA PRO A 97 -2.90 -5.47 -6.87
C PRO A 97 -1.90 -6.54 -6.42
N LEU A 98 -0.74 -6.56 -7.08
CA LEU A 98 0.37 -7.46 -6.75
C LEU A 98 1.53 -6.66 -6.14
N LEU A 99 2.02 -7.10 -4.98
CA LEU A 99 3.30 -6.61 -4.47
C LEU A 99 4.45 -7.35 -5.17
N ARG A 100 5.18 -6.64 -6.03
CA ARG A 100 6.36 -7.18 -6.71
C ARG A 100 7.63 -6.80 -5.95
N VAL A 101 8.28 -7.80 -5.34
CA VAL A 101 9.56 -7.62 -4.65
C VAL A 101 10.66 -8.22 -5.52
N THR A 102 11.72 -7.43 -5.78
CA THR A 102 12.91 -7.87 -6.51
C THR A 102 14.15 -7.52 -5.68
N TRP A 103 15.03 -8.48 -5.47
CA TRP A 103 16.32 -8.31 -4.81
C TRP A 103 17.45 -8.62 -5.80
N GLN A 104 18.58 -7.94 -5.64
CA GLN A 104 19.83 -8.20 -6.38
C GLN A 104 20.80 -9.01 -5.53
#